data_AF-A0A8K0CZB2-F1
#
_entry.id   AF-A0A8K0CZB2-F1
#
_cell.length_a   1.000
_cell.length_b   1.000
_cell.length_c   1.000
_cell.angle_alpha   90.00
_cell.angle_beta   90.00
_cell.angle_gamma   90.00
#
_symmetry.space_group_name_H-M   'P 1'
#
loop_
_entity.id
_entity.type
_entity.pdbx_description
1 polymer ?
#
loop_
_entity_poly.entity_id
_entity_poly.type
_entity_poly.pdbx_seq_one_letter_code
_entity_poly.pdbx_strand_id
1 'polypeptide(L)'
;MDYGEVQKANYSHKADMTKDEFKTKSEEFLISLIMTETKVSQIERATVGQKAIPLWFEQRTNRLTVSHFGEICPMRPTTSCAKTITKLLHVSFGGNKHTRWENDHENML
;
A
#
# COMPACT_ATOMS: atom_id res chain seq x y z
N MET A 1 3.52 -34.25 31.66
CA MET A 1 3.26 -34.17 30.21
C MET A 1 4.48 -33.51 29.61
N ASP A 2 5.25 -34.29 28.87
CA ASP A 2 6.48 -33.86 28.21
C ASP A 2 6.09 -33.10 26.94
N TYR A 3 6.28 -31.79 26.95
CA TYR A 3 6.01 -30.95 25.78
C TYR A 3 7.15 -31.17 24.80
N GLY A 4 7.00 -32.18 23.94
CA GLY A 4 7.96 -32.57 22.93
C GLY A 4 8.55 -31.37 22.21
N GLU A 5 9.88 -31.35 22.16
CA GLU A 5 10.70 -30.31 21.55
C GLU A 5 10.29 -30.15 20.08
N VAL A 6 9.56 -29.07 19.77
CA VAL A 6 9.16 -28.75 18.40
C VAL A 6 10.43 -28.43 17.64
N GLN A 7 10.84 -29.36 16.76
CA GLN A 7 11.94 -29.13 15.83
C GLN A 7 11.68 -27.83 15.07
N LYS A 8 12.45 -26.79 15.41
CA LYS A 8 12.47 -25.55 14.63
C LYS A 8 13.04 -25.92 13.27
N ALA A 9 12.16 -26.20 12.32
CA ALA A 9 12.53 -26.34 10.93
C ALA A 9 13.37 -25.11 10.56
N ASN A 10 14.64 -25.36 10.22
CA ASN A 10 15.56 -24.36 9.72
C ASN A 10 15.04 -23.87 8.36
N TYR A 11 14.04 -22.99 8.37
CA TYR A 11 13.72 -22.16 7.23
C TYR A 11 14.94 -21.26 7.02
N SER A 12 15.86 -21.71 6.18
CA SER A 12 16.87 -20.86 5.58
C SER A 12 16.12 -19.79 4.80
N HIS A 13 15.84 -18.66 5.46
CA HIS A 13 15.39 -17.43 4.82
C HIS A 13 16.55 -16.92 3.96
N LYS A 14 16.82 -17.61 2.85
CA LYS A 14 17.59 -17.01 1.78
C LYS A 14 16.73 -15.87 1.27
N ALA A 15 17.27 -14.65 1.36
CA ALA A 15 16.62 -13.50 0.76
C ALA A 15 16.42 -13.78 -0.74
N ASP A 16 15.25 -13.42 -1.27
CA ASP A 16 14.89 -13.65 -2.68
C ASP A 16 15.85 -12.94 -3.66
N MET A 17 16.57 -11.93 -3.18
CA MET A 17 17.56 -11.17 -3.93
C MET A 17 18.66 -10.65 -3.00
N THR A 18 19.79 -10.29 -3.59
CA THR A 18 20.89 -9.63 -2.86
C THR A 18 20.49 -8.19 -2.46
N LYS A 19 21.23 -7.60 -1.51
CA LYS A 19 20.99 -6.22 -1.08
C LYS A 19 21.18 -5.21 -2.22
N ASP A 20 22.16 -5.45 -3.08
CA ASP A 20 22.48 -4.57 -4.20
C ASP A 20 21.39 -4.65 -5.27
N GLU A 21 20.93 -5.86 -5.62
CA GLU A 21 19.80 -6.04 -6.54
C GLU A 21 18.51 -5.40 -6.01
N PHE A 22 18.23 -5.54 -4.71
CA PHE A 22 17.09 -4.88 -4.08
C PHE A 22 17.17 -3.36 -4.22
N LYS A 23 18.34 -2.79 -3.94
CA LYS A 23 18.56 -1.35 -4.05
C LYS A 23 18.34 -0.86 -5.47
N THR A 24 18.96 -1.51 -6.46
CA THR A 24 18.79 -1.17 -7.89
C THR A 24 17.32 -1.25 -8.31
N LYS A 25 16.63 -2.35 -8.00
CA LYS A 25 15.20 -2.50 -8.33
C LYS A 25 14.32 -1.47 -7.64
N SER A 26 14.65 -1.10 -6.40
CA SER A 26 13.90 -0.07 -5.68
C SER A 26 14.04 1.31 -6.34
N GLU A 27 15.24 1.65 -6.81
CA GLU A 27 15.51 2.91 -7.51
C GLU A 27 14.82 2.94 -8.88
N GLU A 28 14.94 1.87 -9.66
CA GLU A 28 14.23 1.71 -10.94
C GLU A 28 12.71 1.85 -10.78
N PHE A 29 12.16 1.23 -9.72
CA PHE A 29 10.75 1.33 -9.40
C PHE A 29 10.35 2.77 -9.07
N LEU A 30 11.10 3.47 -8.23
CA LEU A 30 10.82 4.87 -7.90
C LEU A 30 10.86 5.78 -9.14
N ILE A 31 11.83 5.56 -10.03
CA ILE A 31 11.92 6.29 -11.31
C ILE A 31 10.69 6.01 -12.17
N SER A 32 10.22 4.76 -12.22
CA SER A 32 9.01 4.39 -12.97
C SER A 32 7.73 5.07 -12.47
N LEU A 33 7.70 5.50 -11.20
CA LEU A 33 6.56 6.19 -10.59
C LEU A 33 6.50 7.68 -10.91
N ILE A 34 7.61 8.28 -11.36
CA ILE A 34 7.70 9.69 -11.76
C ILE A 34 6.79 9.93 -12.96
N MET A 35 5.98 11.00 -12.89
CA MET A 35 5.03 11.34 -13.94
C MET A 35 5.23 12.79 -14.40
N THR A 36 4.99 13.02 -15.68
CA THR A 36 4.88 14.38 -16.22
C THR A 36 3.52 14.97 -15.87
N GLU A 37 3.44 16.30 -15.76
CA GLU A 37 2.19 17.01 -15.47
C GLU A 37 1.07 16.63 -16.46
N THR A 38 1.40 16.50 -17.75
CA THR A 38 0.46 16.08 -18.78
C THR A 38 -0.17 14.72 -18.47
N LYS A 39 0.63 13.76 -17.99
CA LYS A 39 0.16 12.41 -17.64
C LYS A 39 -0.70 12.45 -16.38
N VAL A 40 -0.36 13.30 -15.41
CA VAL A 40 -1.17 13.53 -14.21
C VAL A 40 -2.57 14.03 -14.59
N SER A 41 -2.66 15.07 -15.42
CA SER A 41 -3.96 15.61 -15.85
C SER A 41 -4.79 14.62 -16.68
N GLN A 42 -4.13 13.76 -17.47
CA GLN A 42 -4.83 12.71 -18.20
C GLN A 42 -5.42 11.67 -17.26
N ILE A 43 -4.66 11.23 -16.24
CA ILE A 43 -5.12 10.25 -15.26
C ILE A 43 -6.25 10.82 -14.41
N GLU A 44 -6.14 12.07 -13.97
CA GLU A 44 -7.21 12.77 -13.24
C GLU A 44 -8.52 12.69 -14.02
N ARG A 45 -8.52 13.12 -15.29
CA ARG A 45 -9.70 13.06 -16.16
C ARG A 45 -10.21 11.64 -16.39
N ALA A 46 -9.30 10.69 -16.61
CA ALA A 46 -9.66 9.30 -16.84
C ALA A 46 -10.19 8.59 -15.59
N THR A 47 -9.96 9.14 -14.40
CA THR A 47 -10.33 8.51 -13.12
C THR A 47 -11.35 9.31 -12.31
N VAL A 48 -12.03 10.27 -12.92
CA VAL A 48 -13.13 11.05 -12.29
C VAL A 48 -14.20 10.14 -11.67
N GLY A 49 -14.51 8.99 -12.30
CA GLY A 49 -15.45 8.01 -11.76
C GLY A 49 -14.94 7.19 -10.56
N GLN A 50 -13.71 7.45 -10.09
CA GLN A 50 -13.08 6.83 -8.94
C GLN A 50 -13.23 5.30 -8.93
N LYS A 51 -13.92 4.74 -7.92
CA LYS A 51 -14.16 3.30 -7.73
C LYS A 51 -14.91 2.62 -8.88
N ALA A 52 -15.59 3.37 -9.74
CA ALA A 52 -16.25 2.80 -10.91
C ALA A 52 -15.26 2.51 -12.05
N ILE A 53 -14.05 3.07 -11.99
CA ILE A 53 -13.04 2.96 -13.04
C ILE A 53 -11.91 2.03 -12.57
N PRO A 54 -11.63 0.91 -13.26
CA PRO A 54 -10.54 0.01 -12.89
C PRO A 54 -9.17 0.69 -12.81
N LEU A 55 -8.90 1.65 -13.71
CA LEU A 55 -7.67 2.46 -13.74
C LEU A 55 -7.43 3.19 -12.41
N TRP A 56 -8.48 3.59 -11.69
CA TRP A 56 -8.34 4.23 -10.38
C TRP A 56 -7.68 3.31 -9.35
N PHE A 57 -8.03 2.02 -9.35
CA PHE A 57 -7.40 1.05 -8.47
C PHE A 57 -5.95 0.81 -8.87
N GLU A 58 -5.67 0.63 -10.16
CA GLU A 58 -4.31 0.41 -10.68
C GLU A 58 -3.36 1.55 -10.30
N GLN A 59 -3.80 2.81 -10.44
CA GLN A 59 -2.99 3.96 -10.06
C GLN A 59 -2.78 4.06 -8.55
N ARG A 60 -3.73 3.59 -7.72
CA ARG A 60 -3.64 3.64 -6.25
C ARG A 60 -2.88 2.48 -5.64
N THR A 61 -2.88 1.29 -6.25
CA THR A 61 -2.14 0.12 -5.74
C THR A 61 -0.63 0.39 -5.66
N ASN A 62 -0.09 1.15 -6.60
CA ASN A 62 1.34 1.45 -6.67
C ASN A 62 1.74 2.75 -5.93
N ARG A 63 0.80 3.44 -5.26
CA ARG A 63 1.03 4.77 -4.69
C ARG A 63 0.49 4.90 -3.27
N LEU A 64 1.21 5.66 -2.44
CA LEU A 64 0.69 6.08 -1.14
C LEU A 64 -0.35 7.18 -1.33
N THR A 65 -1.59 6.90 -0.92
CA THR A 65 -2.67 7.87 -0.93
C THR A 65 -2.64 8.72 0.34
N VAL A 66 -3.15 9.96 0.27
CA VAL A 66 -3.13 10.93 1.38
C VAL A 66 -3.67 10.34 2.70
N SER A 67 -4.69 9.48 2.64
CA SER A 67 -5.27 8.79 3.81
C SER A 67 -4.24 7.99 4.63
N HIS A 68 -3.16 7.52 4.01
CA HIS A 68 -2.12 6.75 4.69
C HIS A 68 -1.04 7.64 5.34
N PHE A 69 -0.97 8.93 4.97
CA PHE A 69 0.07 9.84 5.48
C PHE A 69 -0.06 10.07 6.98
N GLY A 70 -1.28 10.13 7.51
CA GLY A 70 -1.50 10.28 8.96
C GLY A 70 -0.97 9.11 9.80
N GLU A 71 -0.84 7.91 9.20
CA GLU A 71 -0.27 6.73 9.86
C GLU A 71 1.25 6.65 9.64
N ILE A 72 1.73 6.96 8.44
CA ILE A 72 3.13 6.75 8.03
C ILE A 72 4.04 7.91 8.46
N CYS A 73 3.64 9.16 8.24
CA CYS A 73 4.48 10.32 8.52
C CYS A 73 4.94 10.44 9.99
N PRO A 74 4.13 10.14 11.02
CA PRO A 74 4.57 10.23 12.41
C PRO A 74 5.37 9.01 12.89
N MET A 75 5.60 7.99 12.04
CA MET A 75 6.36 6.82 12.45
C MET A 75 7.81 7.18 12.80
N ARG A 76 8.28 6.65 13.93
CA ARG A 76 9.68 6.79 14.33
C ARG A 76 10.57 5.93 13.41
N PRO A 77 11.81 6.35 13.12
CA PRO A 77 12.76 5.54 12.36
C PRO A 77 13.05 4.17 12.98
N THR A 78 12.91 4.06 14.31
CA THR A 78 13.11 2.81 15.07
C THR A 78 11.90 1.89 15.04
N THR A 79 10.73 2.38 14.64
CA THR A 79 9.51 1.57 14.54
C THR A 79 9.56 0.76 13.25
N SER A 80 9.47 -0.57 13.36
CA SER A 80 9.39 -1.44 12.19
C SER A 80 8.17 -1.10 11.33
N CYS A 81 8.39 -0.88 10.04
CA CYS A 81 7.33 -0.63 9.05
C CYS A 81 6.70 -1.90 8.48
N ALA A 82 7.17 -3.09 8.86
CA ALA A 82 6.71 -4.36 8.29
C ALA A 82 5.18 -4.52 8.36
N LYS A 83 4.58 -4.26 9.52
CA LYS A 83 3.12 -4.33 9.71
C LYS A 83 2.37 -3.33 8.83
N THR A 84 2.89 -2.11 8.72
CA THR A 84 2.32 -1.06 7.87
C THR A 84 2.36 -1.46 6.40
N ILE A 85 3.47 -2.02 5.93
CA ILE A 85 3.62 -2.53 4.56
C ILE A 85 2.65 -3.68 4.30
N THR A 86 2.57 -4.67 5.20
CA THR A 86 1.62 -5.79 5.07
C THR A 86 0.17 -5.28 4.98
N LYS A 87 -0.19 -4.29 5.80
CA LYS A 87 -1.49 -3.63 5.76
C LYS A 87 -1.74 -2.93 4.42
N LEU A 88 -0.76 -2.18 3.90
CA LEU A 88 -0.90 -1.47 2.63
C LEU A 88 -1.07 -2.42 1.43
N LEU A 89 -0.34 -3.55 1.42
CA LEU A 89 -0.35 -4.49 0.30
C LEU A 89 -1.56 -5.43 0.29
N HIS A 90 -2.12 -5.76 1.46
CA HIS A 90 -3.10 -6.85 1.58
C HIS A 90 -4.46 -6.44 2.14
N VAL A 91 -4.72 -5.15 2.40
CA VAL A 91 -6.02 -4.72 2.95
C VAL A 91 -7.09 -4.58 1.87
N SER A 92 -8.21 -5.29 2.05
CA SER A 92 -9.51 -4.91 1.50
C SER A 92 -10.31 -4.16 2.57
N PHE A 93 -10.64 -2.89 2.34
CA PHE A 93 -11.45 -2.12 3.28
C PHE A 93 -12.95 -2.46 3.12
N GLY A 94 -13.55 -3.06 4.16
CA GLY A 94 -14.97 -3.45 4.16
C GLY A 94 -15.96 -2.39 4.66
N GLY A 95 -15.48 -1.19 5.02
CA GLY A 95 -16.30 -0.13 5.59
C GLY A 95 -16.65 -0.34 7.07
N ASN A 96 -16.90 0.76 7.78
CA ASN A 96 -17.49 0.74 9.13
C ASN A 96 -18.77 1.58 9.17
N LYS A 97 -19.47 1.60 10.32
CA LYS A 97 -20.73 2.33 10.48
C LYS A 97 -20.64 3.84 10.17
N HIS A 98 -19.52 4.49 10.49
CA HIS A 98 -19.33 5.92 10.23
C HIS A 98 -19.08 6.18 8.75
N THR A 99 -18.23 5.38 8.09
CA THR A 99 -17.97 5.54 6.65
C THR A 99 -19.22 5.30 5.80
N ARG A 100 -20.11 4.40 6.24
CA ARG A 100 -21.41 4.21 5.57
C ARG A 100 -22.30 5.43 5.73
N TRP A 101 -22.40 5.95 6.96
CA TRP A 101 -23.15 7.16 7.25
C TRP A 101 -22.66 8.35 6.43
N GLU A 102 -21.34 8.56 6.34
CA GLU A 102 -20.73 9.62 5.53
C GLU A 102 -21.11 9.49 4.05
N ASN A 103 -20.95 8.31 3.45
CA ASN A 103 -21.34 8.06 2.05
C ASN A 103 -22.83 8.33 1.78
N ASP A 104 -23.69 7.97 2.74
CA ASP A 104 -25.14 8.16 2.62
C ASP A 104 -25.52 9.65 2.65
N HIS A 105 -24.76 10.49 3.35
CA HIS A 105 -25.03 11.93 3.48
C HIS A 105 -24.29 12.79 2.44
N GLU A 106 -23.13 12.35 1.92
CA GLU A 106 -22.43 13.02 0.82
C GLU A 106 -23.27 13.07 -0.46
N ASN A 107 -24.11 12.06 -0.72
CA ASN A 107 -25.00 12.01 -1.88
C ASN A 107 -26.28 12.85 -1.73
N MET A 108 -26.49 13.52 -0.58
CA MET A 108 -27.67 14.35 -0.32
C MET A 108 -27.45 15.85 -0.54
N LEU A 109 -26.25 16.24 -0.98
CA LEU A 109 -25.87 17.61 -1.36
C LEU A 109 -25.68 17.71 -2.88
#